data_AF-A0A3N5QYT4-F1
#
_entry.id   AF-A0A3N5QYT4-F1
#
_cell.length_a   1.000
_cell.length_b   1.000
_cell.length_c   1.000
_cell.angle_alpha   90.00
_cell.angle_beta   90.00
_cell.angle_gamma   90.00
#
_symmetry.space_group_name_H-M   'P 1'
#
loop_
_entity.id
_entity.type
_entity.pdbx_description
1 polymer ?
#
loop_
_entity_poly.entity_id
_entity_poly.type
_entity_poly.pdbx_seq_one_letter_code
_entity_poly.pdbx_strand_id
1 'polypeptide(L)'
;MLNVLLNKVSFTKQNSEKEILKDIVFELEGNNIFTILGKNGSGKSTLLKSLTGLLDERFYSIEGAVLYNGKDILKMKINDLLKIRRNEIRYVFQDPVNSFDHLKTFEYYFKAPHLSNGKRDSGEI
;
A
#
# COMPACT_ATOMS: atom_id res chain seq x y z
N MET A 1 -4.88 -12.78 -8.49
CA MET A 1 -6.13 -12.06 -8.81
C MET A 1 -6.45 -11.10 -7.69
N LEU A 2 -6.83 -9.86 -8.01
CA LEU A 2 -7.21 -8.83 -7.04
C LEU A 2 -8.65 -8.38 -7.32
N ASN A 3 -9.56 -8.59 -6.39
CA ASN A 3 -10.93 -8.09 -6.50
C ASN A 3 -11.10 -6.87 -5.61
N VAL A 4 -11.63 -5.80 -6.16
CA VAL A 4 -11.74 -4.49 -5.50
C VAL A 4 -13.20 -4.12 -5.40
N LEU A 5 -13.66 -3.90 -4.18
CA LEU A 5 -14.97 -3.34 -3.85
C LEU A 5 -14.75 -2.27 -2.79
N LEU A 6 -14.71 -1.01 -3.18
CA LEU A 6 -14.61 0.13 -2.27
C LEU A 6 -15.88 0.96 -2.38
N ASN A 7 -16.79 0.80 -1.43
CA ASN A 7 -18.03 1.58 -1.37
C ASN A 7 -17.71 3.05 -1.09
N LYS A 8 -16.79 3.30 -0.14
CA LYS A 8 -16.38 4.65 0.24
C LYS A 8 -14.95 4.68 0.75
N VAL A 9 -14.18 5.67 0.33
CA VAL A 9 -12.89 6.01 0.95
C VAL A 9 -12.91 7.49 1.32
N SER A 10 -12.78 7.76 2.60
CA SER A 10 -12.79 9.12 3.15
C SER A 10 -11.43 9.53 3.70
N PHE A 11 -11.18 10.83 3.70
CA PHE A 11 -10.07 11.47 4.39
C PHE A 11 -10.60 12.46 5.43
N THR A 12 -10.13 12.36 6.67
CA THR A 12 -10.54 13.19 7.79
C THR A 12 -9.37 14.05 8.29
N LYS A 13 -9.59 15.36 8.36
CA LYS A 13 -8.64 16.33 8.94
C LYS A 13 -9.40 17.42 9.67
N GLN A 14 -8.98 17.75 10.89
CA GLN A 14 -9.53 18.86 11.70
C GLN A 14 -11.08 18.83 11.78
N ASN A 15 -11.66 17.67 12.10
CA ASN A 15 -13.12 17.43 12.14
C ASN A 15 -13.88 17.62 10.81
N SER A 16 -13.19 17.79 9.69
CA SER A 16 -13.80 17.72 8.36
C SER A 16 -13.50 16.36 7.72
N GLU A 17 -14.56 15.64 7.36
CA GLU A 17 -14.47 14.43 6.54
C GLU A 17 -14.72 14.81 5.08
N LYS A 18 -13.87 14.30 4.19
CA LYS A 18 -14.03 14.43 2.75
C LYS A 18 -14.02 13.06 2.10
N GLU A 19 -15.09 12.74 1.38
CA GLU A 19 -15.13 11.58 0.51
C GLU A 19 -14.17 11.77 -0.68
N ILE A 20 -13.30 10.78 -0.90
CA ILE A 20 -12.28 10.78 -1.96
C ILE A 20 -12.63 9.81 -3.08
N LEU A 21 -13.14 8.63 -2.73
CA LEU A 21 -13.56 7.59 -3.67
C LEU A 21 -14.94 7.09 -3.27
N LYS A 22 -15.76 6.80 -4.29
CA LYS A 22 -17.12 6.32 -4.14
C LYS A 22 -17.40 5.21 -5.15
N ASP A 23 -17.98 4.11 -4.68
CA ASP A 23 -18.48 3.00 -5.49
C ASP A 23 -17.48 2.49 -6.55
N ILE A 24 -16.24 2.21 -6.11
CA ILE A 24 -15.19 1.68 -6.99
C ILE A 24 -15.24 0.16 -6.97
N VAL A 25 -15.57 -0.43 -8.12
CA VAL A 25 -15.66 -1.89 -8.29
C VAL A 25 -14.92 -2.32 -9.55
N PHE A 26 -13.93 -3.20 -9.42
CA PHE A 26 -13.24 -3.82 -10.55
C PHE A 26 -12.41 -5.04 -10.10
N GLU A 27 -11.95 -5.81 -11.08
CA GLU A 27 -11.07 -6.96 -10.88
C GLU A 27 -9.78 -6.77 -11.68
N LEU A 28 -8.65 -7.13 -11.08
CA LEU A 28 -7.35 -7.17 -11.75
C LEU A 28 -6.85 -8.61 -11.83
N GLU A 29 -6.77 -9.08 -13.07
CA GLU A 29 -6.20 -10.37 -13.40
C GLU A 29 -4.66 -10.32 -13.42
N GLY A 30 -4.04 -11.46 -13.17
CA GLY A 30 -2.59 -11.58 -13.32
C GLY A 30 -2.17 -11.44 -14.79
N ASN A 31 -0.90 -11.13 -15.03
CA ASN A 31 -0.30 -11.04 -16.36
C ASN A 31 -0.87 -9.93 -17.28
N ASN A 32 -1.65 -9.01 -16.73
CA ASN A 32 -2.20 -7.87 -17.45
C ASN A 32 -1.62 -6.55 -16.92
N ILE A 33 -1.58 -5.54 -17.79
CA ILE A 33 -1.17 -4.18 -17.45
C ILE A 33 -2.41 -3.29 -17.43
N PHE A 34 -2.68 -2.69 -16.27
CA PHE A 34 -3.80 -1.77 -16.09
C PHE A 34 -3.28 -0.35 -15.87
N THR A 35 -4.00 0.64 -16.42
CA THR A 35 -3.67 2.06 -16.26
C THR A 35 -4.85 2.81 -15.67
N ILE A 36 -4.58 3.64 -14.66
CA ILE A 36 -5.57 4.54 -14.06
C ILE A 36 -5.32 5.96 -14.57
N LEU A 37 -6.29 6.53 -15.27
CA LEU A 37 -6.23 7.88 -15.82
C LEU A 37 -7.19 8.82 -15.08
N GLY A 38 -6.86 10.12 -15.07
CA GLY A 38 -7.72 11.14 -14.46
C GLY A 38 -6.95 12.42 -14.14
N LYS A 39 -7.67 13.51 -13.86
CA LYS A 39 -7.09 14.82 -13.50
C LYS A 39 -6.25 14.77 -12.22
N ASN A 40 -5.33 15.70 -12.03
CA ASN A 40 -4.62 15.83 -10.74
C ASN A 40 -5.65 16.02 -9.59
N GLY A 41 -5.40 15.38 -8.44
CA GLY A 41 -6.31 15.41 -7.29
C GLY A 41 -7.53 14.49 -7.37
N SER A 42 -7.71 13.72 -8.46
CA SER A 42 -8.88 12.82 -8.63
C SER A 42 -8.86 11.54 -7.78
N GLY A 43 -7.97 11.43 -6.79
CA GLY A 43 -7.90 10.26 -5.90
C GLY A 43 -7.11 9.05 -6.43
N LYS A 44 -6.41 9.13 -7.57
CA LYS A 44 -5.64 7.98 -8.14
C LYS A 44 -4.63 7.39 -7.15
N SER A 45 -3.82 8.23 -6.51
CA SER A 45 -2.85 7.78 -5.52
C SER A 45 -3.53 7.22 -4.26
N THR A 46 -4.68 7.77 -3.88
CA THR A 46 -5.51 7.24 -2.79
C THR A 46 -6.05 5.86 -3.14
N LEU A 47 -6.53 5.66 -4.38
CA LEU A 47 -6.99 4.37 -4.88
C LEU A 47 -5.85 3.35 -4.82
N LEU A 48 -4.70 3.63 -5.44
CA LEU A 48 -3.56 2.72 -5.43
C LEU A 48 -3.11 2.36 -4.01
N LYS A 49 -3.04 3.33 -3.09
CA LYS A 49 -2.71 3.06 -1.68
C LYS A 49 -3.78 2.24 -0.97
N SER A 50 -5.06 2.42 -1.30
CA SER A 50 -6.16 1.59 -0.77
C SER A 50 -5.99 0.14 -1.19
N LEU A 51 -5.63 -0.10 -2.46
CA LEU A 51 -5.41 -1.45 -3.01
C LEU A 51 -4.24 -2.21 -2.37
N THR A 52 -3.33 -1.50 -1.70
CA THR A 52 -2.16 -2.10 -1.04
C THR A 52 -2.21 -1.99 0.48
N GLY A 53 -3.29 -1.43 1.04
CA GLY A 53 -3.47 -1.14 2.47
C GLY A 53 -2.53 -0.08 3.04
N LEU A 54 -1.97 0.81 2.21
CA LEU A 54 -0.95 1.80 2.62
C LEU A 54 -1.55 3.14 3.06
N LEU A 55 -2.88 3.25 3.14
CA LEU A 55 -3.51 4.43 3.72
C LEU A 55 -3.31 4.45 5.23
N ASP A 56 -3.05 5.66 5.76
CA ASP A 56 -2.90 5.87 7.19
C ASP A 56 -4.28 5.90 7.86
N GLU A 57 -4.59 4.86 8.63
CA GLU A 57 -5.88 4.68 9.29
C GLU A 57 -6.25 5.83 10.26
N ARG A 58 -5.27 6.66 10.67
CA ARG A 58 -5.53 7.86 11.47
C ARG A 58 -6.27 8.95 10.70
N PHE A 59 -6.10 8.97 9.38
CA PHE A 59 -6.65 10.01 8.52
C PHE A 59 -7.60 9.47 7.45
N TYR A 60 -7.57 8.17 7.18
CA TYR A 60 -8.39 7.55 6.15
C TYR A 60 -9.32 6.50 6.73
N SER A 61 -10.57 6.47 6.26
CA SER A 61 -11.47 5.34 6.46
C SER A 61 -11.78 4.68 5.12
N ILE A 62 -11.95 3.36 5.14
CA ILE A 62 -12.31 2.56 3.98
C ILE A 62 -13.54 1.72 4.34
N GLU A 63 -14.60 1.87 3.56
CA GLU A 63 -15.75 0.98 3.56
C GLU A 63 -15.69 0.11 2.30
N GLY A 64 -15.50 -1.19 2.48
CA GLY A 64 -15.31 -2.12 1.38
C GLY A 64 -14.37 -3.29 1.72
N ALA A 65 -13.85 -3.92 0.67
CA ALA A 65 -12.89 -5.01 0.73
C ALA A 65 -11.93 -4.97 -0.47
N VAL A 66 -10.69 -5.37 -0.23
CA VAL A 66 -9.71 -5.64 -1.30
C VAL A 66 -9.23 -7.07 -1.14
N LEU A 67 -9.67 -7.95 -2.04
CA LEU A 67 -9.41 -9.38 -1.96
C LEU A 67 -8.21 -9.74 -2.83
N TYR A 68 -7.09 -10.07 -2.22
CA TYR A 68 -5.96 -10.70 -2.93
C TYR A 68 -6.05 -12.21 -2.77
N ASN A 69 -6.23 -12.93 -3.88
CA ASN A 69 -6.39 -14.39 -3.92
C ASN A 69 -7.41 -14.88 -2.87
N GLY A 70 -8.56 -14.21 -2.79
CA GLY A 70 -9.67 -14.54 -1.88
C GLY A 70 -9.51 -14.06 -0.44
N LYS A 71 -8.40 -13.41 -0.08
CA LYS A 71 -8.16 -12.90 1.29
C LYS A 71 -8.24 -11.38 1.33
N ASP A 72 -9.06 -10.85 2.23
CA ASP A 72 -9.24 -9.41 2.41
C ASP A 72 -8.02 -8.77 3.08
N ILE A 73 -7.22 -8.05 2.32
CA ILE A 73 -5.95 -7.46 2.80
C ILE A 73 -6.19 -6.32 3.80
N LEU A 74 -7.37 -5.68 3.78
CA LEU A 74 -7.70 -4.58 4.68
C LEU A 74 -7.97 -5.06 6.11
N LYS A 75 -8.26 -6.36 6.27
CA LYS A 75 -8.54 -7.00 7.57
C LYS A 75 -7.42 -7.91 8.05
N MET A 76 -6.30 -7.98 7.31
CA MET A 76 -5.18 -8.82 7.67
C MET A 76 -4.41 -8.27 8.87
N LYS A 77 -3.88 -9.19 9.66
CA LYS A 77 -2.86 -8.84 10.65
C LYS A 77 -1.62 -8.29 9.95
N ILE A 78 -0.95 -7.33 10.59
CA ILE A 78 0.22 -6.65 10.03
C ILE A 78 1.30 -7.61 9.51
N ASN A 79 1.55 -8.72 10.22
CA ASN A 79 2.57 -9.70 9.82
C ASN A 79 2.23 -10.40 8.49
N ASP A 80 0.96 -10.71 8.24
CA ASP A 80 0.53 -11.37 7.02
C ASP A 80 0.48 -10.37 5.85
N LEU A 81 0.03 -9.15 6.14
CA LEU A 81 0.06 -8.04 5.18
C LEU A 81 1.50 -7.72 4.74
N LEU A 82 2.47 -7.74 5.66
CA LEU A 82 3.88 -7.55 5.35
C LEU A 82 4.45 -8.67 4.45
N LYS A 83 4.03 -9.92 4.63
CA LYS A 83 4.44 -11.02 3.74
C LYS A 83 3.94 -10.80 2.32
N ILE A 84 2.68 -10.41 2.17
CA ILE A 84 2.09 -10.09 0.86
C ILE A 84 2.82 -8.90 0.21
N ARG A 85 3.10 -7.84 0.98
CA ARG A 85 3.80 -6.65 0.46
C ARG A 85 5.25 -6.92 0.03
N ARG A 86 5.88 -7.93 0.61
CA ARG A 86 7.26 -8.31 0.26
C ARG A 86 7.30 -9.21 -0.98
N ASN A 87 6.38 -10.17 -1.06
CA ASN A 87 6.48 -11.26 -2.02
C ASN A 87 5.58 -11.06 -3.24
N GLU A 88 4.41 -10.45 -3.07
CA GLU A 88 3.33 -10.50 -4.07
C GLU A 88 2.95 -9.13 -4.62
N ILE A 89 2.73 -8.13 -3.75
CA ILE A 89 2.24 -6.80 -4.12
C ILE A 89 3.26 -5.75 -3.72
N ARG A 90 3.98 -5.19 -4.70
CA ARG A 90 4.95 -4.12 -4.46
C ARG A 90 4.37 -2.76 -4.84
N TYR A 91 4.63 -1.76 -4.03
CA TYR A 91 4.24 -0.38 -4.28
C TYR A 91 5.49 0.46 -4.52
N VAL A 92 5.52 1.21 -5.63
CA VAL A 92 6.57 2.19 -5.92
C VAL A 92 5.97 3.57 -5.72
N PHE A 93 6.55 4.36 -4.81
CA PHE A 93 6.08 5.71 -4.52
C PHE A 93 6.36 6.65 -5.69
N GLN A 94 5.53 7.69 -5.82
CA GLN A 94 5.68 8.71 -6.86
C GLN A 94 7.03 9.43 -6.79
N ASP A 95 7.55 9.58 -5.58
CA ASP A 95 8.89 10.07 -5.31
C ASP A 95 9.73 8.97 -4.65
N PRO A 96 10.33 8.07 -5.44
CA PRO A 96 11.11 6.97 -4.91
C PRO A 96 12.46 7.44 -4.37
N VAL A 97 13.00 8.57 -4.83
CA VAL A 97 14.33 9.07 -4.44
C VAL A 97 14.33 9.45 -2.96
N ASN A 98 13.25 10.10 -2.50
CA ASN A 98 13.07 10.43 -1.09
C ASN A 98 12.85 9.20 -0.17
N SER A 99 12.77 7.98 -0.73
CA SER A 99 12.72 6.74 0.07
C SER A 99 14.11 6.18 0.40
N PHE A 100 15.18 6.73 -0.19
CA PHE A 100 16.56 6.35 0.11
C PHE A 100 17.16 7.28 1.17
N ASP A 101 17.87 6.70 2.12
CA ASP A 101 18.71 7.39 3.08
C ASP A 101 20.03 7.73 2.39
N HIS A 102 20.37 9.02 2.34
CA HIS A 102 21.58 9.52 1.68
C HIS A 102 22.88 8.97 2.30
N LEU A 103 22.81 8.44 3.53
CA LEU A 103 23.94 7.81 4.21
C LEU A 103 24.12 6.33 3.84
N LYS A 104 23.23 5.76 3.04
CA LYS A 104 23.28 4.35 2.62
C LYS A 104 23.66 4.22 1.15
N THR A 105 24.49 3.23 0.84
CA THR A 105 24.79 2.87 -0.55
C THR A 105 23.56 2.28 -1.21
N PHE A 106 23.45 2.38 -2.54
CA PHE A 106 22.34 1.76 -3.27
C PHE A 106 22.22 0.26 -2.98
N GLU A 107 23.35 -0.44 -2.90
CA GLU A 107 23.44 -1.87 -2.62
C GLU A 107 22.75 -2.28 -1.30
N TYR A 108 22.76 -1.41 -0.28
CA TYR A 108 22.10 -1.64 1.01
C TYR A 108 20.62 -2.02 0.86
N TYR A 109 19.92 -1.44 -0.13
CA TYR A 109 18.48 -1.64 -0.33
C TYR A 109 18.13 -2.91 -1.12
N PHE A 110 19.09 -3.49 -1.84
CA PHE A 110 18.86 -4.65 -2.72
C PHE A 110 19.51 -5.93 -2.19
N LYS A 111 20.48 -5.84 -1.28
CA LYS A 111 20.91 -6.96 -0.46
C LYS A 111 19.82 -7.28 0.59
N ALA A 112 19.16 -8.42 0.49
CA ALA A 112 18.26 -8.93 1.53
C ALA A 112 18.47 -10.46 1.71
N PRO A 113 18.17 -11.14 2.87
CA PRO A 113 17.30 -10.74 4.00
C PRO A 113 17.66 -11.33 5.43
N HIS A 114 18.14 -10.56 6.42
CA HIS A 114 18.48 -11.10 7.78
C HIS A 114 17.70 -10.56 8.99
N LEU A 115 16.51 -9.96 8.82
CA LEU A 115 15.54 -9.95 9.92
C LEU A 115 14.80 -11.30 10.00
N SER A 116 15.55 -12.39 9.98
CA SER A 116 15.15 -13.69 10.51
C SER A 116 15.62 -13.74 11.97
N ASN A 117 14.65 -13.73 12.89
CA ASN A 117 14.80 -14.09 14.31
C ASN A 117 15.72 -13.21 15.19
N GLY A 118 15.13 -12.22 15.84
CA GLY A 118 15.30 -12.06 17.30
C GLY A 118 16.68 -11.70 17.87
N LYS A 119 17.67 -11.25 17.09
CA LYS A 119 18.87 -10.62 17.64
C LYS A 119 19.09 -9.25 16.99
N ARG A 120 19.10 -8.23 17.84
CA ARG A 120 19.61 -6.89 17.51
C ARG A 120 21.12 -7.05 17.37
N ASP A 121 21.65 -6.78 16.19
CA ASP A 121 23.09 -6.57 16.06
C ASP A 121 23.44 -5.23 16.70
N SER A 122 24.27 -5.33 17.73
CA SER A 122 24.97 -4.26 18.40
C SER A 122 26.30 -3.99 17.66
N GLY A 123 26.52 -2.73 17.25
CA GLY A 123 27.78 -2.24 16.66
C GLY A 123 27.89 -2.54 15.16
N GLU A 124 28.44 -1.68 14.30
CA GLU A 124 29.44 -0.63 14.48
C GLU A 124 29.16 0.56 13.54
N ILE A 125 29.67 1.72 13.97
CA ILE A 125 29.87 3.05 13.36
C ILE A 125 29.39 3.23 11.90
#